data_AF-A0A372JDI6-F1
#
_entry.id   AF-A0A372JDI6-F1
#
_cell.length_a   1.000
_cell.length_b   1.000
_cell.length_c   1.000
_cell.angle_alpha   90.00
_cell.angle_beta   90.00
_cell.angle_gamma   90.00
#
_symmetry.space_group_name_H-M   'P 1'
#
loop_
_entity.id
_entity.type
_entity.pdbx_description
1 polymer ?
#
loop_
_entity_poly.entity_id
_entity_poly.type
_entity_poly.pdbx_seq_one_letter_code
_entity_poly.pdbx_strand_id
1 'polypeptide(L)'
;MKVTVNTGAEVTNLHVQHRYDRDHYDDKEWTEAKDGDVLTGLSATFWTGFIRTGVDYWWIKFTCEGKTYTCKDDFYCYLTADDGESGGPVMITFSRGSMTVNPPKSSSCQVTVYET
;
A
#
# COMPACT_ATOMS: atom_id res chain seq x y z
N MET A 1 -5.14 7.71 -1.88
CA MET A 1 -5.26 6.23 -1.80
C MET A 1 -6.39 5.85 -0.85
N LYS A 2 -6.83 4.60 -0.90
CA LYS A 2 -7.69 3.99 0.13
C LYS A 2 -7.07 2.68 0.59
N VAL A 3 -7.04 2.44 1.89
CA VAL A 3 -6.46 1.23 2.50
C VAL A 3 -7.56 0.46 3.21
N THR A 4 -7.83 -0.77 2.76
CA THR A 4 -8.85 -1.66 3.32
C THR A 4 -8.21 -2.70 4.22
N VAL A 5 -8.70 -2.79 5.46
CA VAL A 5 -8.28 -3.76 6.46
C VAL A 5 -9.12 -5.04 6.31
N ASN A 6 -8.47 -6.20 6.14
CA ASN A 6 -9.11 -7.51 6.02
C ASN A 6 -8.32 -8.58 6.80
N THR A 7 -8.11 -8.32 8.09
CA THR A 7 -7.30 -9.15 9.00
C THR A 7 -8.14 -10.13 9.80
N GLY A 8 -9.45 -9.92 9.88
CA GLY A 8 -10.40 -10.63 10.73
C GLY A 8 -10.35 -10.23 12.21
N ALA A 9 -9.51 -9.24 12.57
CA ALA A 9 -9.33 -8.72 13.91
C ALA A 9 -8.77 -7.30 13.88
N GLU A 10 -8.84 -6.60 15.02
CA GLU A 10 -8.28 -5.26 15.16
C GLU A 10 -6.77 -5.22 14.85
N VAL A 11 -6.36 -4.12 14.22
CA VAL A 11 -5.00 -3.81 13.85
C VAL A 11 -4.54 -2.59 14.64
N THR A 12 -3.33 -2.65 15.18
CA THR A 12 -2.64 -1.52 15.82
C THR A 12 -1.28 -1.26 15.18
N ASN A 13 -0.74 -0.05 15.38
CA ASN A 13 0.55 0.36 14.83
C ASN A 13 0.65 0.10 13.32
N LEU A 14 -0.42 0.41 12.58
CA LEU A 14 -0.47 0.23 11.14
C LEU A 14 0.36 1.32 10.47
N HIS A 15 1.44 0.94 9.80
CA HIS A 15 2.25 1.79 8.95
C HIS A 15 2.10 1.32 7.50
N VAL A 16 1.70 2.23 6.61
CA VAL A 16 1.65 1.98 5.17
C VAL A 16 2.58 2.98 4.48
N GLN A 17 3.41 2.49 3.57
CA GLN A 17 4.36 3.31 2.82
C GLN A 17 4.24 3.02 1.32
N HIS A 18 4.27 4.10 0.55
CA HIS A 18 4.58 4.12 -0.88
C HIS A 18 5.88 4.88 -1.09
N ARG A 19 6.72 4.38 -1.99
CA ARG A 19 7.98 5.02 -2.36
C ARG A 19 8.16 4.97 -3.87
N TYR A 20 8.27 6.13 -4.51
CA TYR A 20 8.68 6.20 -5.91
C TYR A 20 10.21 6.28 -5.99
N ASP A 21 10.83 5.16 -6.38
CA ASP A 21 12.28 4.96 -6.43
C ASP A 21 13.01 5.48 -5.18
N ARG A 22 13.95 6.43 -5.31
CA ARG A 22 14.56 7.16 -4.19
C ARG A 22 14.11 8.62 -4.13
N ASP A 23 13.21 9.01 -5.02
CA ASP A 23 12.85 10.39 -5.28
C ASP A 23 11.81 10.89 -4.27
N HIS A 24 10.88 10.02 -3.84
CA HIS A 24 9.78 10.43 -2.97
C HIS A 24 9.24 9.30 -2.09
N TYR A 25 8.80 9.68 -0.91
CA TYR A 25 8.24 8.80 0.10
C TYR A 25 6.91 9.40 0.58
N ASP A 26 5.85 8.60 0.49
CA ASP A 26 4.56 8.89 1.10
C ASP A 26 4.27 7.78 2.11
N ASP A 27 4.17 8.14 3.38
CA ASP A 27 3.82 7.18 4.44
C ASP A 27 2.76 7.74 5.37
N LYS A 28 2.09 6.81 6.06
CA LYS A 28 1.12 7.15 7.09
C LYS A 28 1.00 6.04 8.11
N GLU A 29 0.83 6.49 9.34
CA GLU A 29 0.54 5.65 10.48
C GLU A 29 -0.89 5.85 10.98
N TRP A 30 -1.51 4.74 11.38
CA TRP A 30 -2.76 4.71 12.14
C TRP A 30 -2.53 3.91 13.41
N THR A 31 -2.88 4.51 14.55
CA THR A 31 -2.74 3.86 15.86
C THR A 31 -3.58 2.60 15.95
N GLU A 32 -4.81 2.67 15.43
CA GLU A 32 -5.79 1.58 15.43
C GLU A 32 -6.62 1.58 14.13
N ALA A 33 -7.04 0.40 13.70
CA ALA A 33 -8.03 0.19 12.65
C ALA A 33 -8.74 -1.16 12.85
N LYS A 34 -10.03 -1.21 12.53
CA LYS A 34 -10.85 -2.42 12.66
C LYS A 34 -10.91 -3.19 11.35
N ASP A 35 -11.16 -4.48 11.45
CA ASP A 35 -11.49 -5.29 10.29
C ASP A 35 -12.68 -4.70 9.52
N GLY A 36 -12.55 -4.59 8.19
CA GLY A 36 -13.54 -3.94 7.32
C GLY A 36 -13.37 -2.43 7.17
N ASP A 37 -12.49 -1.77 7.94
CA ASP A 37 -12.26 -0.34 7.80
C ASP A 37 -11.66 0.01 6.43
N VAL A 38 -12.04 1.18 5.90
CA VAL A 38 -11.44 1.81 4.72
C VAL A 38 -10.80 3.12 5.15
N LEU A 39 -9.48 3.10 5.30
CA LEU A 39 -8.68 4.22 5.76
C LEU A 39 -8.28 5.14 4.61
N THR A 40 -8.14 6.43 4.91
CA THR A 40 -7.84 7.48 3.93
C THR A 40 -6.77 8.46 4.43
N GLY A 41 -6.33 9.33 3.53
CA GLY A 41 -5.37 10.39 3.83
C GLY A 41 -3.91 9.97 3.70
N LEU A 42 -3.63 8.92 2.92
CA LEU A 42 -2.33 8.64 2.32
C LEU A 42 -2.42 8.91 0.81
N SER A 43 -1.39 9.52 0.25
CA SER A 43 -1.21 9.77 -1.18
C SER A 43 -0.18 8.79 -1.76
N ALA A 44 -0.23 8.55 -3.07
CA ALA A 44 0.83 7.85 -3.79
C ALA A 44 1.32 8.81 -4.88
N THR A 45 2.40 9.52 -4.61
CA THR A 45 2.99 10.49 -5.52
C THR A 45 4.03 9.80 -6.38
N PHE A 46 3.87 9.90 -7.69
CA PHE A 46 4.74 9.23 -8.66
C PHE A 46 4.96 10.12 -9.88
N TRP A 47 6.02 9.83 -10.65
CA TRP A 47 6.36 10.58 -11.85
C TRP A 47 6.20 9.72 -13.10
N THR A 48 5.77 10.36 -14.17
CA THR A 48 5.55 9.75 -15.48
C THR A 48 6.26 10.55 -16.57
N GLY A 49 6.43 9.94 -17.76
CA GLY A 49 7.04 10.59 -18.92
C GLY A 49 8.10 9.71 -19.60
N PHE A 50 8.42 10.03 -20.85
CA PHE A 50 9.26 9.19 -21.74
C PHE A 50 10.66 8.87 -21.18
N ILE A 51 11.20 9.73 -20.32
CA ILE A 51 12.52 9.55 -19.71
C ILE A 51 12.48 8.98 -18.28
N ARG A 52 11.28 8.74 -17.73
CA ARG A 52 11.10 8.25 -16.35
C ARG A 52 11.03 6.73 -16.36
N THR A 53 11.87 6.12 -15.52
CA THR A 53 11.98 4.65 -15.35
C THR A 53 11.81 4.23 -13.88
N GLY A 54 11.31 5.14 -13.04
CA GLY A 54 11.14 4.91 -11.61
C GLY A 54 10.10 3.82 -11.33
N VAL A 55 10.24 3.20 -10.15
CA VAL A 55 9.45 2.07 -9.70
C VAL A 55 8.68 2.46 -8.44
N ASP A 56 7.41 2.09 -8.39
CA ASP A 56 6.53 2.28 -7.24
C ASP A 56 6.66 1.10 -6.27
N TYR A 57 7.33 1.33 -5.14
CA TYR A 57 7.50 0.37 -4.06
C TYR A 57 6.41 0.55 -2.99
N TRP A 58 5.97 -0.56 -2.42
CA TRP A 58 4.87 -0.59 -1.46
C TRP A 58 5.22 -1.46 -0.28
N TRP A 59 4.94 -0.95 0.92
CA TRP A 59 5.26 -1.65 2.15
C TRP A 59 4.18 -1.44 3.19
N ILE A 60 4.01 -2.45 4.04
CA ILE A 60 3.09 -2.40 5.17
C ILE A 60 3.73 -3.09 6.38
N LYS A 61 3.45 -2.53 7.56
CA LYS A 61 3.70 -3.19 8.83
C LYS A 61 2.58 -2.90 9.80
N PHE A 62 2.18 -3.91 10.56
CA PHE A 62 1.09 -3.75 11.51
C PHE A 62 1.12 -4.83 12.59
N THR A 63 0.43 -4.59 13.70
CA THR A 63 0.22 -5.57 14.76
C THR A 63 -1.24 -6.03 14.77
N CYS A 64 -1.47 -7.34 14.78
CA CYS A 64 -2.80 -7.95 14.85
C CYS A 64 -2.74 -9.15 15.81
N GLU A 65 -3.65 -9.21 16.78
CA GLU A 65 -3.68 -10.27 17.81
C GLU A 65 -2.33 -10.44 18.54
N GLY A 66 -1.64 -9.33 18.81
CA GLY A 66 -0.34 -9.32 19.51
C GLY A 66 0.87 -9.72 18.67
N LYS A 67 0.69 -10.02 17.38
CA LYS A 67 1.75 -10.40 16.44
C LYS A 67 2.00 -9.30 15.41
N THR A 68 3.25 -9.05 15.07
CA THR A 68 3.63 -8.07 14.04
C THR A 68 3.77 -8.76 12.69
N TYR A 69 3.22 -8.14 11.65
CA TYR A 69 3.21 -8.62 10.28
C TYR A 69 3.82 -7.58 9.35
N THR A 70 4.48 -8.05 8.29
CA THR A 70 5.03 -7.18 7.24
C THR A 70 5.14 -7.92 5.90
N CYS A 71 5.60 -7.24 4.86
CA CYS A 71 6.00 -7.84 3.59
C CYS A 71 7.44 -7.45 3.24
N LYS A 72 7.98 -8.05 2.18
CA LYS A 72 9.32 -7.69 1.68
C LYS A 72 9.41 -6.22 1.27
N ASP A 73 10.55 -5.59 1.54
CA ASP A 73 10.78 -4.14 1.33
C ASP A 73 10.85 -3.73 -0.15
N ASP A 74 11.13 -4.68 -1.05
CA ASP A 74 11.30 -4.47 -2.48
C ASP A 74 10.06 -4.88 -3.30
N PHE A 75 8.91 -5.03 -2.64
CA PHE A 75 7.66 -5.25 -3.37
C PHE A 75 7.28 -4.00 -4.15
N TYR A 76 6.99 -4.18 -5.44
CA TYR A 76 6.62 -3.10 -6.34
C TYR A 76 5.31 -3.39 -7.07
N CYS A 77 4.61 -2.32 -7.43
CA CYS A 77 3.45 -2.35 -8.31
C CYS A 77 3.35 -1.04 -9.06
N TYR A 78 3.55 -1.07 -10.38
CA TYR A 78 3.69 0.14 -11.19
C TYR A 78 2.43 0.99 -11.24
N LEU A 79 2.62 2.31 -11.18
CA LEU A 79 1.65 3.32 -11.56
C LEU A 79 2.04 3.96 -12.89
N THR A 80 1.04 4.31 -13.69
CA THR A 80 1.20 4.92 -15.01
C THR A 80 0.48 6.26 -15.07
N ALA A 81 0.70 7.03 -16.14
CA ALA A 81 0.01 8.31 -16.35
C ALA A 81 -1.51 8.14 -16.32
N ASP A 82 -2.02 7.06 -16.91
CA ASP A 82 -3.44 6.73 -16.92
C ASP A 82 -4.01 6.57 -15.49
N ASP A 83 -3.21 6.07 -14.54
CA ASP A 83 -3.65 5.97 -13.15
C ASP A 83 -3.84 7.35 -12.50
N GLY A 84 -2.89 8.26 -12.75
CA GLY A 84 -2.93 9.63 -12.24
C GLY A 84 -4.05 10.47 -12.88
N GLU A 85 -4.31 10.25 -14.16
CA GLU A 85 -5.37 10.93 -14.92
C GLU A 85 -6.77 10.34 -14.69
N SER A 86 -6.86 9.11 -14.18
CA SER A 86 -8.13 8.42 -13.96
C SER A 86 -9.09 9.10 -12.98
N GLY A 87 -8.56 9.95 -12.08
CA GLY A 87 -9.29 10.50 -10.93
C GLY A 87 -9.67 9.46 -9.86
N GLY A 88 -9.29 8.19 -10.05
CA GLY A 88 -9.55 7.09 -9.13
C GLY A 88 -8.41 6.91 -8.10
N PRO A 89 -8.70 6.45 -6.87
CA PRO A 89 -7.67 6.15 -5.90
C PRO A 89 -7.00 4.81 -6.21
N VAL A 90 -5.70 4.70 -5.92
CA VAL A 90 -5.07 3.39 -5.70
C VAL A 90 -5.69 2.75 -4.45
N MET A 91 -6.10 1.49 -4.58
CA MET A 91 -6.70 0.69 -3.51
C MET A 91 -5.67 -0.31 -2.98
N ILE A 92 -5.37 -0.24 -1.69
CA ILE A 92 -4.59 -1.27 -1.00
C ILE A 92 -5.57 -2.11 -0.17
N THR A 93 -5.47 -3.43 -0.27
CA THR A 93 -6.18 -4.35 0.63
C THR A 93 -5.17 -5.28 1.26
N PHE A 94 -5.17 -5.37 2.59
CA PHE A 94 -4.23 -6.23 3.30
C PHE A 94 -4.92 -7.14 4.30
N SER A 95 -4.26 -8.26 4.57
CA SER A 95 -4.63 -9.30 5.51
C SER A 95 -3.36 -9.81 6.19
N ARG A 96 -3.51 -10.80 7.08
CA ARG A 96 -2.36 -11.49 7.69
C ARG A 96 -1.54 -12.34 6.71
N GLY A 97 -2.06 -12.62 5.51
CA GLY A 97 -1.38 -13.47 4.52
C GLY A 97 -0.97 -12.75 3.23
N SER A 98 -1.56 -11.59 2.92
CA SER A 98 -1.22 -10.85 1.71
C SER A 98 -1.55 -9.37 1.79
N MET A 99 -0.85 -8.59 0.97
CA MET A 99 -1.21 -7.23 0.58
C MET A 99 -1.39 -7.20 -0.93
N THR A 100 -2.49 -6.61 -1.39
CA THR A 100 -2.78 -6.38 -2.81
C THR A 100 -2.85 -4.87 -3.08
N VAL A 101 -2.12 -4.42 -4.09
CA VAL A 101 -2.17 -3.06 -4.62
C VAL A 101 -2.96 -3.10 -5.91
N ASN A 102 -4.05 -2.34 -6.00
CA ASN A 102 -4.89 -2.23 -7.18
C ASN A 102 -4.88 -0.77 -7.65
N PRO A 103 -4.04 -0.44 -8.64
CA PRO A 103 -4.13 0.82 -9.35
C PRO A 103 -5.49 0.95 -10.07
N PRO A 104 -5.99 2.18 -10.31
CA PRO A 104 -7.29 2.39 -10.96
C PRO A 104 -7.32 2.01 -12.44
N LYS A 105 -6.16 1.96 -13.14
CA LYS A 105 -6.04 1.61 -14.55
C LYS A 105 -4.99 0.53 -14.81
N SER A 106 -3.86 0.59 -14.11
CA SER A 106 -2.80 -0.43 -14.22
C SER A 106 -3.22 -1.76 -13.60
N SER A 107 -2.49 -2.82 -13.94
CA SER A 107 -2.72 -4.16 -13.39
C SER A 107 -2.42 -4.20 -11.89
N SER A 108 -3.18 -5.02 -11.17
CA SER A 108 -2.95 -5.23 -9.75
C SER A 108 -1.73 -6.12 -9.48
N CYS A 109 -1.14 -5.94 -8.31
CA CYS A 109 -0.01 -6.74 -7.83
C CYS A 109 -0.28 -7.21 -6.41
N GLN A 110 0.26 -8.37 -6.05
CA GLN A 110 0.08 -8.94 -4.73
C GLN A 110 1.42 -9.42 -4.16
N VAL A 111 1.57 -9.30 -2.85
CA VAL A 111 2.69 -9.82 -2.08
C VAL A 111 2.21 -10.58 -0.86
N THR A 112 2.98 -11.59 -0.46
CA THR A 112 2.78 -12.29 0.80
C THR A 112 3.10 -11.37 1.98
N VAL A 113 2.22 -11.39 2.97
CA VAL A 113 2.45 -10.82 4.29
C VAL A 113 2.81 -11.96 5.23
N TYR A 114 3.80 -11.75 6.10
CA TYR A 114 4.29 -12.75 7.04
C TYR A 114 4.53 -12.12 8.42
N GLU A 115 4.48 -12.96 9.45
CA GLU A 115 4.80 -12.60 10.83
C GLU A 115 6.32 -12.37 11.00
N THR A 116 6.71 -11.36 11.77
CA THR A 116 8.11 -11.01 12.07
C THR A 116 8.53 -11.34 13.49
#